data_AF-A0A3D5Q7J5-F1
#
_entry.id   AF-A0A3D5Q7J5-F1
#
_cell.length_a   1.000
_cell.length_b   1.000
_cell.length_c   1.000
_cell.angle_alpha   90.00
_cell.angle_beta   90.00
_cell.angle_gamma   90.00
#
_symmetry.space_group_name_H-M   'P 1'
#
loop_
_entity.id
_entity.type
_entity.pdbx_description
1 polymer ?
#
loop_
_entity_poly.entity_id
_entity_poly.type
_entity_poly.pdbx_seq_one_letter_code
_entity_poly.pdbx_strand_id
1 'polypeptide(L)' 'MGNRLSKIYTRTGDDGSTGLADGKRIAKNAQRGEAK' A
#
# COMPACT_ATOMS: atom_id res chain seq x y z
N MET A 1 18.67 -2.49 -23.99
CA MET A 1 18.35 -1.22 -23.29
C MET A 1 17.45 -1.57 -22.11
N GLY A 2 17.98 -1.53 -20.88
CA GLY A 2 17.25 -2.00 -19.68
C GLY A 2 16.49 -0.85 -19.01
N ASN A 3 15.24 -1.09 -18.63
CA ASN A 3 14.39 -0.12 -17.94
C ASN A 3 14.96 0.20 -16.55
N ARG A 4 15.82 1.21 -16.45
CA ARG A 4 16.39 1.67 -15.17
C ARG A 4 15.38 2.55 -14.45
N LEU A 5 14.92 2.06 -13.32
CA LEU A 5 14.11 2.81 -12.36
C LEU A 5 15.04 3.78 -11.63
N SER A 6 14.97 5.07 -11.97
CA SER A 6 15.94 6.07 -11.54
C SER A 6 15.59 6.78 -10.23
N LYS A 7 14.33 6.69 -9.76
CA LYS A 7 13.82 7.46 -8.61
C LYS A 7 12.71 6.71 -7.85
N ILE A 8 13.05 5.57 -7.25
CA ILE A 8 12.13 4.87 -6.33
C ILE A 8 12.46 5.30 -4.91
N TYR A 9 11.51 5.95 -4.26
CA TYR A 9 11.57 6.31 -2.84
C TYR A 9 10.51 5.52 -2.08
N THR A 10 10.77 5.27 -0.79
CA THR A 10 9.82 4.57 0.08
C THR A 10 8.70 5.50 0.54
N ARG A 11 7.46 5.00 0.56
CA ARG A 11 6.27 5.64 1.16
C ARG A 11 5.63 4.72 2.19
N THR A 12 4.70 5.26 2.97
CA THR A 12 4.00 4.52 4.04
C THR A 12 3.34 3.24 3.54
N GLY A 13 2.85 3.18 2.30
CA GLY A 13 2.20 1.98 1.75
C GLY A 13 3.11 0.92 1.11
N ASP A 14 4.42 1.12 1.11
CA ASP A 14 5.36 0.21 0.42
C ASP A 14 5.60 -1.08 1.20
N ASP A 15 5.27 -1.09 2.49
CA ASP A 15 5.18 -2.29 3.34
C ASP A 15 3.97 -3.19 3.00
N GLY A 16 3.19 -2.82 1.98
CA GLY A 16 2.02 -3.59 1.56
C GLY A 16 0.76 -3.30 2.37
N SER A 17 0.74 -2.26 3.21
CA SER A 17 -0.43 -1.90 4.01
C SER A 17 -1.05 -0.55 3.63
N THR A 18 -2.29 -0.33 4.05
CA THR A 18 -3.08 0.88 3.81
C THR A 18 -3.83 1.30 5.06
N GLY A 19 -4.09 2.60 5.20
CA GLY A 19 -4.88 3.16 6.30
C GLY A 19 -6.39 3.04 6.05
N LEU A 20 -7.16 2.89 7.12
CA LEU A 20 -8.61 2.99 7.16
C LEU A 20 -9.04 4.33 7.80
N ALA A 21 -10.33 4.67 7.69
CA ALA A 21 -10.89 5.91 8.20
C ALA A 21 -10.84 6.02 9.74
N ASP A 22 -10.79 4.88 10.44
CA ASP A 22 -10.63 4.81 11.90
C ASP A 22 -9.16 4.89 12.36
N GLY A 23 -8.23 5.13 11.43
CA GLY A 23 -6.80 5.22 11.69
C GLY A 23 -6.06 3.89 11.76
N LYS A 24 -6.74 2.74 11.64
CA LYS A 24 -6.08 1.43 11.60
C LYS A 24 -5.35 1.22 10.28
N ARG A 25 -4.34 0.35 10.27
CA ARG A 25 -3.64 -0.10 9.06
C ARG A 25 -3.92 -1.58 8.82
N ILE A 26 -4.23 -1.93 7.58
CA ILE A 26 -4.48 -3.32 7.13
C ILE A 26 -3.63 -3.66 5.92
N ALA A 27 -3.37 -4.95 5.69
CA ALA A 27 -2.72 -5.40 4.46
C ALA A 27 -3.60 -5.08 3.24
N LYS A 28 -3.00 -4.69 2.12
CA LYS A 28 -3.70 -4.31 0.88
C LYS A 28 -4.50 -5.46 0.25
N ASN A 29 -4.12 -6.70 0.55
CA ASN A 29 -4.81 -7.91 0.10
C ASN A 29 -5.81 -8.46 1.13
N ALA A 30 -5.97 -7.81 2.29
CA ALA A 30 -7.00 -8.20 3.24
C ALA A 30 -8.38 -7.99 2.60
N GLN A 31 -9.31 -8.94 2.82
CA GLN A 31 -10.71 -8.72 2.47
C GLN A 31 -11.19 -7.47 3.20
N ARG A 32 -11.53 -6.42 2.45
CA ARG A 32 -12.15 -5.23 3.04
C ARG A 32 -13.54 -5.66 3.50
N GLY A 33 -13.70 -5.98 4.78
CA GLY A 33 -15.00 -6.34 5.38
C GLY A 33 -16.08 -5.25 5.26
N GLU A 34 -15.73 -4.11 4.69
CA GLU A 34 -16.56 -2.93 4.46
C GLU A 34 -16.67 -2.54 2.97
N ALA A 35 -16.12 -3.32 2.03
CA ALA A 35 -16.46 -3.16 0.62
C ALA A 35 -17.74 -3.96 0.36
N LYS A 36 -18.89 -3.32 0.57
CA LYS A 36 -20.14 -3.74 -0.08
C LYS A 36 -20.14 -3.27 -1.53
#